data_AF-A0AA88VFB7-F1
#
_entry.id   AF-A0AA88VFB7-F1
#
_cell.length_a   1.000
_cell.length_b   1.000
_cell.length_c   1.000
_cell.angle_alpha   90.00
_cell.angle_beta   90.00
_cell.angle_gamma   90.00
#
_symmetry.space_group_name_H-M   'P 1'
#
loop_
_entity.id
_entity.type
_entity.pdbx_description
1 polymer ?
#
loop_
_entity_poly.entity_id
_entity_poly.type
_entity_poly.pdbx_seq_one_letter_code
_entity_poly.pdbx_strand_id
1 'polypeptide(L)'
;MSMTARKTATPKVNVEEPNYDVFLHFGGKKIPKFIESLFEALVNAGFRTFQGGSDLQRAENSNLKLEEAMRRSRSSLIFFSRDDDYSMWCLDLLLKILEEKRTKTHVVLPVFYYLTPAEVSTQKGLFQHDFEMYRRRFEEDTVDSWRLALKEAAALAGMDNSNVADYRKEQEFIRTIIEEISSKLILEETKATEDAEPSSIKRDALIYYPNKPPDRNKYTRRVQKVSGGKVVEENAISLKEQLATMSRAIEKLTKTVEKKDLQIVNLMNKLESKKGEESKSGDMDDADEALKQANTNEHPDASTSGKYKIKETKSIFVASLSI
;
A
#
# COMPACT_ATOMS: atom_id res chain seq x y z
N MET A 1 -32.89 62.13 -22.14
CA MET A 1 -32.92 60.70 -22.51
C MET A 1 -31.52 60.15 -22.35
N SER A 2 -31.27 59.34 -21.32
CA SER A 2 -29.99 58.66 -21.11
C SER A 2 -30.29 57.16 -21.03
N MET A 3 -29.90 56.41 -22.07
CA MET A 3 -30.02 54.96 -22.10
C MET A 3 -28.76 54.35 -21.49
N THR A 4 -28.87 53.83 -20.27
CA THR A 4 -27.83 53.01 -19.65
C THR A 4 -28.00 51.57 -20.13
N ALA A 5 -27.05 51.09 -20.93
CA ALA A 5 -26.97 49.70 -21.34
C ALA A 5 -26.57 48.83 -20.13
N ARG A 6 -27.49 47.97 -19.69
CA ARG A 6 -27.21 46.91 -18.72
C ARG A 6 -26.31 45.86 -19.37
N LYS A 7 -25.05 45.82 -18.94
CA LYS A 7 -24.13 44.72 -19.24
C LYS A 7 -24.50 43.55 -18.33
N THR A 8 -25.34 42.64 -18.81
CA THR A 8 -25.65 41.39 -18.13
C THR A 8 -24.41 40.49 -18.18
N ALA A 9 -23.70 40.39 -17.06
CA ALA A 9 -22.67 39.38 -16.87
C ALA A 9 -23.38 38.02 -16.68
N THR A 10 -23.24 37.13 -17.66
CA THR A 10 -23.58 35.73 -17.47
C THR A 10 -22.62 35.14 -16.43
N PRO A 11 -23.11 34.34 -15.46
CA PRO A 11 -22.21 33.65 -14.56
C PRO A 11 -21.45 32.63 -15.38
N LYS A 12 -20.14 32.83 -15.53
CA LYS A 12 -19.24 31.77 -15.97
C LYS A 12 -19.29 30.69 -14.89
N VAL A 13 -20.08 29.65 -15.11
CA VAL A 13 -19.91 28.39 -14.40
C VAL A 13 -18.52 27.91 -14.80
N ASN A 14 -17.57 28.04 -13.88
CA ASN A 14 -16.23 27.49 -14.04
C ASN A 14 -16.39 25.97 -13.88
N VAL A 15 -16.84 25.28 -14.93
CA VAL A 15 -16.74 23.83 -14.99
C VAL A 15 -15.25 23.56 -15.14
N GLU A 16 -14.56 23.37 -14.02
CA GLU A 16 -13.16 22.96 -14.06
C GLU A 16 -13.09 21.60 -14.73
N GLU A 17 -12.57 21.56 -15.97
CA GLU A 17 -12.47 20.33 -16.73
C GLU A 17 -11.69 19.25 -15.95
N PRO A 18 -12.12 17.97 -16.02
CA PRO A 18 -11.34 16.88 -15.46
C PRO A 18 -9.97 16.85 -16.10
N ASN A 19 -8.92 17.01 -15.28
CA ASN A 19 -7.54 17.00 -15.77
C ASN A 19 -7.04 15.58 -16.04
N TYR A 20 -7.73 14.58 -15.48
CA TYR A 20 -7.37 13.18 -15.55
C TYR A 20 -8.57 12.33 -15.94
N ASP A 21 -8.31 11.26 -16.67
CA ASP A 21 -9.32 10.28 -17.03
C ASP A 21 -9.39 9.17 -15.98
N VAL A 22 -8.24 8.82 -15.37
CA VAL A 22 -8.10 7.73 -14.40
C VAL A 22 -7.25 8.16 -13.20
N PHE A 23 -7.77 7.95 -12.00
CA PHE A 23 -7.03 7.95 -10.74
C PHE A 23 -6.71 6.50 -10.34
N LEU A 24 -5.43 6.15 -10.21
CA LEU A 24 -5.02 4.80 -9.82
C LEU A 24 -4.72 4.76 -8.32
N HIS A 25 -5.64 4.21 -7.52
CA HIS A 25 -5.52 4.07 -6.07
C HIS A 25 -4.92 2.71 -5.70
N PHE A 26 -3.89 2.68 -4.86
CA PHE A 26 -3.32 1.45 -4.28
C PHE A 26 -2.81 1.68 -2.85
N GLY A 27 -2.85 0.62 -2.02
CA GLY A 27 -2.54 0.70 -0.60
C GLY A 27 -1.07 0.58 -0.22
N GLY A 28 -0.26 -0.10 -1.03
CA GLY A 28 1.11 -0.47 -0.66
C GLY A 28 2.14 0.67 -0.63
N LYS A 29 3.08 0.54 0.30
CA LYS A 29 4.31 1.35 0.38
C LYS A 29 5.23 1.17 -0.84
N LYS A 30 5.16 0.02 -1.49
CA LYS A 30 5.88 -0.26 -2.73
C LYS A 30 4.87 -0.39 -3.84
N ILE A 31 5.17 0.20 -4.98
CA ILE A 31 4.36 0.04 -6.20
C ILE A 31 4.65 -1.36 -6.74
N PRO A 32 3.65 -2.26 -6.84
CA PRO A 32 3.84 -3.56 -7.47
C PRO A 32 4.14 -3.38 -8.97
N LYS A 33 4.97 -4.25 -9.56
CA LYS A 33 5.29 -4.24 -11.00
C LYS A 33 4.03 -4.28 -11.89
N PHE A 34 2.99 -4.94 -11.41
CA PHE A 34 1.68 -4.95 -12.06
C PHE A 34 1.11 -3.54 -12.21
N ILE A 35 1.14 -2.74 -11.13
CA ILE A 35 0.61 -1.37 -11.11
C ILE A 35 1.45 -0.46 -12.02
N GLU A 36 2.77 -0.63 -12.04
CA GLU A 36 3.64 0.10 -12.99
C GLU A 36 3.26 -0.25 -14.44
N SER A 37 3.09 -1.54 -14.75
CA SER A 37 2.71 -2.01 -16.08
C SER A 37 1.32 -1.52 -16.50
N LEU A 38 0.36 -1.53 -15.56
CA LEU A 38 -0.99 -1.01 -15.78
C LEU A 38 -0.98 0.49 -16.05
N PHE A 39 -0.20 1.26 -15.27
CA PHE A 39 -0.04 2.70 -15.48
C PHE A 39 0.52 3.00 -16.88
N GLU A 40 1.60 2.33 -17.28
CA GLU A 40 2.18 2.48 -18.63
C GLU A 40 1.18 2.12 -19.73
N ALA A 41 0.43 1.03 -19.56
CA ALA A 41 -0.55 0.57 -20.53
C ALA A 41 -1.73 1.55 -20.67
N LEU A 42 -2.22 2.14 -19.56
CA LEU A 42 -3.25 3.19 -19.58
C LEU A 42 -2.76 4.44 -20.34
N VAL A 43 -1.53 4.90 -20.06
CA VAL A 43 -0.94 6.05 -20.74
C VAL A 43 -0.76 5.76 -22.23
N ASN A 44 -0.29 4.55 -22.59
CA ASN A 44 -0.13 4.13 -23.98
C ASN A 44 -1.48 4.01 -24.71
N ALA A 45 -2.56 3.70 -23.99
CA ALA A 45 -3.93 3.69 -24.51
C ALA A 45 -4.55 5.09 -24.64
N GLY A 46 -3.87 6.14 -24.16
CA GLY A 46 -4.28 7.54 -24.28
C GLY A 46 -4.94 8.13 -23.05
N PHE A 47 -5.03 7.39 -21.94
CA PHE A 47 -5.60 7.91 -20.69
C PHE A 47 -4.64 8.87 -19.98
N ARG A 48 -5.15 10.03 -19.56
CA ARG A 48 -4.46 10.90 -18.60
C ARG A 48 -4.60 10.30 -17.20
N THR A 49 -3.59 9.56 -16.77
CA THR A 49 -3.63 8.80 -15.51
C THR A 49 -2.84 9.49 -14.41
N PHE A 50 -3.43 9.62 -13.22
CA PHE A 50 -2.74 10.03 -12.00
C PHE A 50 -2.53 8.81 -11.09
N GLN A 51 -1.29 8.57 -10.66
CA GLN A 51 -0.97 7.48 -9.75
C GLN A 51 -1.06 7.94 -8.29
N GLY A 52 -1.90 7.28 -7.50
CA GLY A 52 -2.16 7.59 -6.09
C GLY A 52 -1.83 6.43 -5.16
N GLY A 53 -0.76 6.60 -4.36
CA GLY A 53 -0.32 5.61 -3.37
C GLY A 53 0.31 6.25 -2.15
N SER A 54 0.53 5.44 -1.11
CA SER A 54 0.98 5.92 0.20
C SER A 54 2.35 6.61 0.17
N ASP A 55 3.23 6.27 -0.77
CA ASP A 55 4.56 6.87 -0.86
C ASP A 55 4.56 8.32 -1.39
N LEU A 56 3.47 8.75 -2.04
CA LEU A 56 3.26 10.15 -2.42
C LEU A 56 2.97 11.06 -1.21
N GLN A 57 2.69 10.48 -0.04
CA GLN A 57 2.41 11.19 1.21
C GLN A 57 3.63 11.93 1.79
N ARG A 58 4.87 11.58 1.41
CA ARG A 58 6.09 12.10 2.09
C ARG A 58 6.33 13.62 1.97
N ALA A 59 5.48 14.37 1.28
CA ALA A 59 5.51 15.84 1.30
C ALA A 59 4.09 16.41 1.57
N GLU A 60 3.97 17.37 2.49
CA GLU A 60 2.69 18.00 2.88
C GLU A 60 1.92 18.59 1.68
N ASN A 61 2.64 19.17 0.71
CA ASN A 61 2.06 19.70 -0.53
C ASN A 61 1.57 18.62 -1.51
N SER A 62 1.88 17.35 -1.26
CA SER A 62 1.47 16.22 -2.11
C SER A 62 0.09 15.69 -1.75
N ASN A 63 -0.36 15.80 -0.49
CA ASN A 63 -1.68 15.31 -0.07
C ASN A 63 -2.81 16.11 -0.71
N LEU A 64 -2.71 17.44 -0.71
CA LEU A 64 -3.70 18.30 -1.38
C LEU A 64 -3.73 18.05 -2.88
N LYS A 65 -2.56 17.87 -3.52
CA LYS A 65 -2.49 17.53 -4.95
C LYS A 65 -3.07 16.16 -5.27
N LEU A 66 -2.89 15.19 -4.39
CA LEU A 66 -3.41 13.83 -4.55
C LEU A 66 -4.94 13.82 -4.48
N GLU A 67 -5.51 14.45 -3.46
CA GLU A 67 -6.96 14.56 -3.35
C GLU A 67 -7.57 15.36 -4.49
N GLU A 68 -6.91 16.46 -4.89
CA GLU A 68 -7.36 17.26 -6.02
C GLU A 68 -7.30 16.47 -7.33
N ALA A 69 -6.23 15.72 -7.57
CA ALA A 69 -6.14 14.85 -8.74
C ALA A 69 -7.24 13.78 -8.73
N MET A 70 -7.55 13.21 -7.57
CA MET A 70 -8.65 12.26 -7.40
C MET A 70 -10.00 12.92 -7.75
N ARG A 71 -10.31 14.09 -7.18
CA ARG A 71 -11.56 14.83 -7.46
C ARG A 71 -11.69 15.29 -8.91
N ARG A 72 -10.56 15.56 -9.58
CA ARG A 72 -10.49 15.98 -10.99
C ARG A 72 -10.32 14.82 -11.96
N SER A 73 -10.36 13.59 -11.46
CA SER A 73 -10.37 12.40 -12.31
C SER A 73 -11.80 12.04 -12.68
N ARG A 74 -12.01 11.50 -13.87
CA ARG A 74 -13.31 10.98 -14.31
C ARG A 74 -13.64 9.61 -13.73
N SER A 75 -12.61 8.88 -13.34
CA SER A 75 -12.73 7.55 -12.78
C SER A 75 -11.63 7.26 -11.77
N SER A 76 -11.87 6.27 -10.90
CA SER A 76 -10.87 5.68 -10.02
C SER A 76 -10.78 4.17 -10.23
N LEU A 77 -9.57 3.68 -10.48
CA LEU A 77 -9.21 2.27 -10.36
C LEU A 77 -8.73 2.01 -8.94
N ILE A 78 -9.46 1.19 -8.18
CA ILE A 78 -9.11 0.84 -6.80
C ILE A 78 -8.42 -0.52 -6.84
N PHE A 79 -7.12 -0.53 -6.59
CA PHE A 79 -6.34 -1.76 -6.59
C PHE A 79 -6.26 -2.37 -5.21
N PHE A 80 -6.77 -3.59 -5.10
CA PHE A 80 -6.63 -4.42 -3.91
C PHE A 80 -5.66 -5.56 -4.18
N SER A 81 -4.53 -5.61 -3.49
CA SER A 81 -3.61 -6.76 -3.56
C SER A 81 -3.21 -7.34 -2.22
N ARG A 82 -2.76 -8.59 -2.26
CA ARG A 82 -2.32 -9.35 -1.08
C ARG A 82 -1.08 -8.78 -0.41
N ASP A 83 -0.22 -8.13 -1.19
CA ASP A 83 1.03 -7.54 -0.71
C ASP A 83 0.86 -6.06 -0.28
N ASP A 84 -0.37 -5.53 -0.33
CA ASP A 84 -0.66 -4.17 0.11
C ASP A 84 -0.76 -4.07 1.63
N ASP A 85 -0.13 -3.02 2.17
CA ASP A 85 -0.26 -2.56 3.55
C ASP A 85 -1.20 -1.35 3.52
N TYR A 86 -2.50 -1.57 3.75
CA TYR A 86 -3.52 -0.52 3.64
C TYR A 86 -3.38 0.47 4.78
N SER A 87 -2.52 1.46 4.58
CA SER A 87 -2.38 2.59 5.49
C SER A 87 -3.71 3.32 5.69
N MET A 88 -3.86 3.97 6.85
CA MET A 88 -5.06 4.75 7.20
C MET A 88 -5.38 5.79 6.11
N TRP A 89 -4.35 6.42 5.54
CA TRP A 89 -4.50 7.36 4.43
C TRP A 89 -5.11 6.72 3.17
N CYS A 90 -4.71 5.48 2.84
CA CYS A 90 -5.31 4.74 1.74
C CYS A 90 -6.81 4.52 1.97
N LEU A 91 -7.22 4.24 3.21
CA LEU A 91 -8.61 4.06 3.61
C LEU A 91 -9.41 5.38 3.59
N ASP A 92 -8.81 6.49 4.04
CA ASP A 92 -9.41 7.83 3.95
C ASP A 92 -9.62 8.25 2.50
N LEU A 93 -8.64 7.98 1.63
CA LEU A 93 -8.75 8.26 0.22
C LEU A 93 -9.82 7.38 -0.45
N LEU A 94 -9.97 6.12 -0.02
CA LEU A 94 -11.03 5.23 -0.48
C LEU A 94 -12.42 5.80 -0.11
N LEU A 95 -12.60 6.30 1.12
CA LEU A 95 -13.84 6.96 1.54
C LEU A 95 -14.19 8.12 0.60
N LYS A 96 -13.21 8.97 0.27
CA LYS A 96 -13.39 10.12 -0.64
C LYS A 96 -13.73 9.67 -2.06
N ILE A 97 -13.10 8.63 -2.58
CA ILE A 97 -13.44 8.06 -3.91
C ILE A 97 -14.89 7.58 -3.95
N LEU A 98 -15.36 6.91 -2.89
CA LEU A 98 -16.73 6.44 -2.81
C LEU A 98 -17.73 7.59 -2.62
N GLU A 99 -17.36 8.64 -1.91
CA GLU A 99 -18.14 9.87 -1.83
C GLU A 99 -18.31 10.54 -3.21
N GLU A 100 -17.22 10.67 -3.97
CA GLU A 100 -17.23 11.20 -5.34
C GLU A 100 -18.13 10.36 -6.26
N LYS A 101 -18.09 9.02 -6.12
CA LYS A 101 -19.00 8.11 -6.84
C LYS A 101 -20.48 8.37 -6.54
N ARG A 102 -20.83 8.66 -5.28
CA ARG A 102 -22.22 8.85 -4.86
C ARG A 102 -22.75 10.22 -5.23
N THR A 103 -21.88 11.22 -5.28
CA THR A 103 -22.27 12.64 -5.44
C THR A 103 -22.07 13.17 -6.85
N LYS A 104 -21.26 12.49 -7.69
CA LYS A 104 -20.95 12.89 -9.07
C LYS A 104 -21.02 11.69 -10.01
N THR A 105 -20.81 11.93 -11.31
CA THR A 105 -20.71 10.89 -12.34
C THR A 105 -19.33 10.21 -12.34
N HIS A 106 -18.78 9.92 -11.16
CA HIS A 106 -17.43 9.36 -11.01
C HIS A 106 -17.47 7.83 -11.15
N VAL A 107 -16.75 7.30 -12.14
CA VAL A 107 -16.66 5.85 -12.35
C VAL A 107 -15.70 5.25 -11.34
N VAL A 108 -16.08 4.14 -10.71
CA VAL A 108 -15.20 3.40 -9.80
C VAL A 108 -15.14 1.95 -10.26
N LEU A 109 -13.92 1.45 -10.47
CA LEU A 109 -13.66 0.07 -10.85
C LEU A 109 -12.65 -0.55 -9.87
N PRO A 110 -13.11 -1.44 -8.97
CA PRO A 110 -12.21 -2.25 -8.15
C PRO A 110 -11.49 -3.30 -8.98
N VAL A 111 -10.21 -3.51 -8.70
CA VAL A 111 -9.35 -4.53 -9.28
C VAL A 111 -8.76 -5.36 -8.14
N PHE A 112 -9.08 -6.65 -8.10
CA PHE A 112 -8.62 -7.58 -7.07
C PHE A 112 -7.50 -8.46 -7.63
N TYR A 113 -6.30 -8.35 -7.05
CA TYR A 113 -5.10 -9.02 -7.53
C TYR A 113 -4.51 -9.90 -6.43
N TYR A 114 -4.54 -11.22 -6.64
CA TYR A 114 -4.28 -12.23 -5.59
C TYR A 114 -5.17 -12.13 -4.34
N LEU A 115 -6.32 -11.45 -4.46
CA LEU A 115 -7.36 -11.38 -3.45
C LEU A 115 -8.72 -11.57 -4.10
N THR A 116 -9.66 -12.10 -3.32
CA THR A 116 -11.06 -12.17 -3.71
C THR A 116 -11.84 -10.97 -3.16
N PRO A 117 -12.93 -10.53 -3.82
CA PRO A 117 -13.85 -9.53 -3.26
C PRO A 117 -14.40 -9.95 -1.89
N ALA A 118 -14.55 -11.26 -1.63
CA ALA A 118 -15.01 -11.80 -0.36
C ALA A 118 -14.01 -11.52 0.78
N GLU A 119 -12.70 -11.66 0.54
CA GLU A 119 -11.68 -11.31 1.52
C GLU A 119 -11.71 -9.82 1.88
N VAL A 120 -11.83 -8.94 0.87
CA VAL A 120 -11.93 -7.49 1.07
C VAL A 120 -13.21 -7.11 1.80
N SER A 121 -14.36 -7.66 1.40
CA SER A 121 -15.68 -7.32 1.96
C SER A 121 -15.92 -7.83 3.38
N THR A 122 -15.26 -8.92 3.78
CA THR A 122 -15.35 -9.47 5.14
C THR A 122 -14.26 -8.97 6.06
N GLN A 123 -13.25 -8.28 5.52
CA GLN A 123 -12.05 -7.81 6.23
C GLN A 123 -11.40 -8.93 7.07
N LYS A 124 -11.44 -10.16 6.58
CA LYS A 124 -10.80 -11.33 7.18
C LYS A 124 -9.40 -11.53 6.60
N GLY A 125 -8.58 -12.36 7.26
CA GLY A 125 -7.24 -12.67 6.78
C GLY A 125 -6.32 -11.44 6.90
N LEU A 126 -5.83 -10.94 5.76
CA LEU A 126 -4.83 -9.86 5.70
C LEU A 126 -5.29 -8.58 6.40
N PHE A 127 -6.57 -8.23 6.28
CA PHE A 127 -7.14 -7.03 6.89
C PHE A 127 -7.33 -7.16 8.40
N GLN A 128 -7.41 -8.39 8.93
CA GLN A 128 -7.80 -8.61 10.32
C GLN A 128 -6.80 -7.97 11.29
N HIS A 129 -5.50 -8.19 11.05
CA HIS A 129 -4.44 -7.65 11.90
C HIS A 129 -4.44 -6.11 11.91
N ASP A 130 -4.58 -5.49 10.74
CA ASP A 130 -4.58 -4.04 10.60
C ASP A 130 -5.78 -3.41 11.31
N PHE A 131 -6.98 -3.98 11.15
CA PHE A 131 -8.17 -3.47 11.81
C PHE A 131 -8.18 -3.71 13.32
N GLU A 132 -7.53 -4.76 13.82
CA GLU A 132 -7.29 -4.94 15.26
C GLU A 132 -6.37 -3.84 15.82
N MET A 133 -5.33 -3.45 15.07
CA MET A 133 -4.47 -2.32 15.44
C MET A 133 -5.21 -0.98 15.37
N TYR A 134 -6.01 -0.75 14.33
CA TYR A 134 -6.75 0.50 14.14
C TYR A 134 -7.78 0.73 15.25
N ARG A 135 -8.51 -0.31 15.67
CA ARG A 135 -9.44 -0.22 16.82
C ARG A 135 -8.80 0.24 18.13
N ARG A 136 -7.50 0.02 18.31
CA ARG A 136 -6.77 0.46 19.52
C ARG A 136 -6.29 1.90 19.43
N ARG A 137 -6.27 2.48 18.24
CA ARG A 137 -5.65 3.78 17.95
C ARG A 137 -6.65 4.86 17.54
N PHE A 138 -7.80 4.47 17.02
CA PHE A 138 -8.80 5.37 16.45
C PHE A 138 -10.17 5.15 17.07
N GLU A 139 -11.02 6.17 16.97
CA GLU A 139 -12.42 6.11 17.36
C GLU A 139 -13.16 5.03 16.57
N GLU A 140 -14.12 4.38 17.23
CA GLU A 140 -14.88 3.26 16.64
C GLU A 140 -15.56 3.67 15.33
N ASP A 141 -16.20 4.83 15.31
CA ASP A 141 -16.86 5.39 14.12
C ASP A 141 -15.92 5.55 12.92
N THR A 142 -14.67 5.97 13.17
CA THR A 142 -13.65 6.09 12.11
C THR A 142 -13.31 4.73 11.53
N VAL A 143 -13.06 3.75 12.40
CA VAL A 143 -12.71 2.39 11.97
C VAL A 143 -13.86 1.71 11.24
N ASP A 144 -15.08 1.90 11.70
CA ASP A 144 -16.28 1.36 11.07
C ASP A 144 -16.56 2.01 9.71
N SER A 145 -16.27 3.31 9.55
CA SER A 145 -16.35 3.98 8.25
C SER A 145 -15.39 3.34 7.22
N TRP A 146 -14.15 3.02 7.61
CA TRP A 146 -13.20 2.34 6.74
C TRP A 146 -13.64 0.92 6.37
N ARG A 147 -14.24 0.19 7.32
CA ARG A 147 -14.78 -1.15 7.06
C ARG A 147 -15.94 -1.11 6.08
N LEU A 148 -16.84 -0.16 6.25
CA LEU A 148 -17.96 0.07 5.34
C LEU A 148 -17.46 0.43 3.94
N ALA A 149 -16.43 1.27 3.83
CA ALA A 149 -15.81 1.64 2.56
C ALA A 149 -15.26 0.42 1.81
N LEU A 150 -14.49 -0.43 2.49
CA LEU A 150 -13.98 -1.68 1.88
C LEU A 150 -15.10 -2.61 1.46
N LYS A 151 -16.15 -2.74 2.29
CA LYS A 151 -17.32 -3.55 1.98
C LYS A 151 -18.08 -3.05 0.75
N GLU A 152 -18.30 -1.75 0.64
CA GLU A 152 -18.94 -1.14 -0.52
C GLU A 152 -18.09 -1.27 -1.78
N ALA A 153 -16.79 -0.96 -1.70
CA ALA A 153 -15.88 -1.12 -2.83
C ALA A 153 -15.85 -2.56 -3.33
N ALA A 154 -15.83 -3.54 -2.42
CA ALA A 154 -15.88 -4.96 -2.77
C ALA A 154 -17.23 -5.42 -3.36
N ALA A 155 -18.31 -4.69 -3.10
CA ALA A 155 -19.63 -4.98 -3.64
C ALA A 155 -19.86 -4.36 -5.04
N LEU A 156 -18.97 -3.47 -5.49
CA LEU A 156 -19.03 -2.93 -6.85
C LEU A 156 -18.64 -4.02 -7.87
N ALA A 157 -19.22 -3.93 -9.07
CA ALA A 157 -18.77 -4.74 -10.20
C ALA A 157 -17.31 -4.40 -10.52
N GLY A 158 -16.42 -5.33 -10.17
CA GLY A 158 -14.97 -5.19 -10.31
C GLY A 158 -14.36 -6.30 -11.16
N MET A 159 -13.04 -6.30 -11.23
CA MET A 159 -12.26 -7.27 -11.98
C MET A 159 -11.40 -8.10 -11.04
N ASP A 160 -11.48 -9.43 -11.17
CA ASP A 160 -10.79 -10.37 -10.29
C ASP A 160 -9.73 -11.15 -11.07
N ASN A 161 -8.49 -11.13 -10.57
CA ASN A 161 -7.40 -12.00 -10.98
C ASN A 161 -6.72 -12.66 -9.77
N SER A 162 -7.51 -13.30 -8.90
CA SER A 162 -7.04 -13.92 -7.66
C SER A 162 -6.12 -15.13 -7.84
N ASN A 163 -6.06 -15.72 -9.05
CA ASN A 163 -5.58 -17.10 -9.25
C ASN A 163 -4.38 -17.26 -10.19
N VAL A 164 -3.63 -16.21 -10.54
CA VAL A 164 -2.76 -16.30 -11.72
C VAL A 164 -1.33 -15.79 -11.50
N ALA A 165 -0.37 -16.72 -11.47
CA ALA A 165 1.07 -16.46 -11.53
C ALA A 165 1.64 -16.67 -12.96
N ASP A 166 0.96 -16.14 -13.99
CA ASP A 166 1.42 -16.21 -15.38
C ASP A 166 1.46 -14.80 -16.01
N TYR A 167 2.64 -14.37 -16.43
CA TYR A 167 2.88 -13.07 -17.06
C TYR A 167 1.99 -12.83 -18.29
N ARG A 168 1.73 -13.85 -19.12
CA ARG A 168 0.88 -13.65 -20.31
C ARG A 168 -0.56 -13.30 -19.93
N LYS A 169 -1.07 -13.98 -18.91
CA LYS A 169 -2.41 -13.72 -18.38
C LYS A 169 -2.48 -12.40 -17.63
N GLU A 170 -1.40 -11.96 -17.01
CA GLU A 170 -1.29 -10.62 -16.43
C GLU A 170 -1.44 -9.51 -17.49
N GLN A 171 -0.77 -9.65 -18.63
CA GLN A 171 -0.88 -8.69 -19.74
C GLN A 171 -2.29 -8.70 -20.36
N GLU A 172 -2.91 -9.88 -20.48
CA GLU A 172 -4.31 -9.99 -20.90
C GLU A 172 -5.25 -9.30 -19.91
N PHE A 173 -5.03 -9.49 -18.61
CA PHE A 173 -5.82 -8.85 -17.56
C PHE A 173 -5.70 -7.32 -17.62
N ILE A 174 -4.49 -6.77 -17.81
CA ILE A 174 -4.28 -5.34 -18.03
C ILE A 174 -5.08 -4.85 -19.25
N ARG A 175 -5.06 -5.60 -20.36
CA ARG A 175 -5.84 -5.24 -21.55
C ARG A 175 -7.34 -5.19 -21.23
N THR A 176 -7.86 -6.20 -20.52
CA THR A 176 -9.27 -6.24 -20.13
C THR A 176 -9.64 -5.09 -19.17
N ILE A 177 -8.75 -4.69 -18.25
CA ILE A 177 -8.96 -3.51 -17.39
C ILE A 177 -9.11 -2.24 -18.24
N ILE A 178 -8.25 -2.07 -19.25
CA ILE A 178 -8.29 -0.92 -20.15
C ILE A 178 -9.59 -0.91 -20.97
N GLU A 179 -10.01 -2.07 -21.49
CA GLU A 179 -11.26 -2.21 -22.25
C GLU A 179 -12.49 -1.89 -21.36
N GLU A 180 -12.50 -2.38 -20.12
CA GLU A 180 -13.59 -2.16 -19.16
C GLU A 180 -13.69 -0.68 -18.77
N ILE A 181 -12.59 -0.04 -18.41
CA ILE A 181 -12.61 1.37 -18.00
C ILE A 181 -12.98 2.29 -19.17
N SER A 182 -12.50 1.99 -20.39
CA SER A 182 -12.89 2.70 -21.61
C SER A 182 -14.41 2.62 -21.82
N SER A 183 -14.96 1.41 -21.71
CA SER A 183 -16.39 1.17 -21.92
C SER A 183 -17.24 1.90 -20.89
N LYS A 184 -16.87 1.85 -19.60
CA LYS A 184 -17.59 2.57 -18.54
C LYS A 184 -17.55 4.09 -18.75
N LEU A 185 -16.41 4.64 -19.14
CA LEU A 185 -16.28 6.08 -19.39
C LEU A 185 -17.12 6.56 -20.58
N ILE A 186 -17.18 5.78 -21.67
CA ILE A 186 -18.04 6.07 -22.83
C ILE A 186 -19.52 6.01 -22.41
N LEU A 187 -19.92 5.00 -21.64
CA LEU A 187 -21.30 4.87 -21.17
C LEU A 187 -21.73 6.08 -20.33
N GLU A 188 -20.88 6.56 -19.42
CA GLU A 188 -21.19 7.76 -18.63
C GLU A 188 -21.24 9.04 -19.49
N GLU A 189 -20.38 9.18 -20.51
CA GLU A 189 -20.49 10.28 -21.48
C GLU A 189 -21.82 10.24 -22.23
N THR A 190 -22.26 9.07 -22.69
CA THR A 190 -23.52 8.94 -23.45
C THR A 190 -24.75 9.26 -22.60
N LYS A 191 -24.79 8.84 -21.34
CA LYS A 191 -25.87 9.18 -20.40
C LYS A 191 -25.97 10.69 -20.18
N ALA A 192 -24.83 11.38 -20.08
CA ALA A 192 -24.81 12.84 -19.91
C ALA A 192 -25.32 13.60 -21.15
N THR A 193 -25.28 12.97 -22.35
CA THR A 193 -25.75 13.59 -23.60
C THR A 193 -27.22 13.34 -23.93
N GLU A 194 -27.91 12.40 -23.28
CA GLU A 194 -29.36 12.18 -23.50
C GLU A 194 -30.23 13.32 -22.93
N ASP A 195 -29.67 14.13 -22.02
CA ASP A 195 -30.32 15.33 -21.46
C ASP A 195 -30.00 16.64 -22.22
N ALA A 196 -29.24 16.59 -23.32
CA ALA A 196 -28.83 17.75 -24.11
C ALA A 196 -29.21 17.62 -25.60
N GLU A 197 -29.82 18.67 -26.18
CA GLU A 197 -30.24 18.67 -27.59
C GLU A 197 -29.09 18.31 -28.57
N PRO A 198 -29.40 17.59 -29.67
CA PRO A 198 -28.40 16.91 -30.47
C PRO A 198 -27.67 17.87 -31.39
N SER A 199 -26.53 18.38 -30.95
CA SER A 199 -25.50 18.83 -31.87
C SER A 199 -24.11 18.38 -31.42
N SER A 200 -23.44 17.65 -32.30
CA SER A 200 -22.00 17.34 -32.28
C SER A 200 -21.52 16.06 -31.59
N ILE A 201 -22.18 14.92 -31.81
CA ILE A 201 -21.49 13.63 -31.64
C ILE A 201 -20.53 13.45 -32.82
N LYS A 202 -19.23 13.70 -32.61
CA LYS A 202 -18.17 13.27 -33.53
C LYS A 202 -18.10 11.75 -33.47
N ARG A 203 -18.69 11.09 -34.46
CA ARG A 203 -18.75 9.62 -34.64
C ARG A 203 -17.39 8.96 -34.96
N ASP A 204 -16.28 9.66 -34.79
CA ASP A 204 -14.95 9.20 -35.22
C ASP A 204 -14.24 8.34 -34.16
N ALA A 205 -14.82 8.11 -32.97
CA ALA A 205 -14.19 7.32 -31.90
C ALA A 205 -14.37 5.80 -32.06
N LEU A 206 -15.15 5.33 -33.04
CA LEU A 206 -15.26 3.91 -33.36
C LEU A 206 -14.12 3.46 -34.29
N ILE A 207 -12.87 3.71 -33.89
CA ILE A 207 -11.72 3.08 -34.57
C ILE A 207 -11.32 1.87 -33.73
N TYR A 208 -11.93 0.73 -34.08
CA TYR A 208 -11.30 -0.58 -34.17
C TYR A 208 -9.80 -0.57 -33.79
N TYR A 209 -9.45 -1.07 -32.60
CA TYR A 209 -8.07 -1.34 -32.21
C TYR A 209 -7.56 -2.54 -33.00
N PRO A 210 -6.68 -2.38 -34.01
CA PRO A 210 -6.06 -3.53 -34.64
C PRO A 210 -5.00 -4.04 -33.67
N ASN A 211 -4.98 -5.35 -33.45
CA ASN A 211 -3.84 -6.08 -32.89
C ASN A 211 -2.54 -5.65 -33.59
N LYS A 212 -1.83 -4.66 -33.02
CA LYS A 212 -0.46 -4.35 -33.41
C LYS A 212 0.43 -4.97 -32.34
N PRO A 213 1.12 -6.09 -32.63
CA PRO A 213 2.06 -6.65 -31.68
C PRO A 213 3.11 -5.58 -31.33
N PRO A 214 3.59 -5.54 -30.07
CA PRO A 214 4.53 -4.52 -29.63
C PRO A 214 5.76 -4.52 -30.54
N ASP A 215 6.10 -3.33 -31.05
CA ASP A 215 7.28 -3.10 -31.88
C ASP A 215 8.56 -3.41 -31.07
N ARG A 216 9.12 -4.60 -31.31
CA ARG A 216 10.34 -5.09 -30.66
C ARG A 216 11.56 -4.17 -30.87
N ASN A 217 11.53 -3.25 -31.85
CA ASN A 217 12.67 -2.40 -32.19
C ASN A 217 12.72 -1.05 -31.44
N LYS A 218 11.72 -0.70 -30.64
CA LYS A 218 11.76 0.56 -29.85
C LYS A 218 12.55 0.42 -28.54
N TYR A 219 12.61 -0.78 -27.97
CA TYR A 219 13.38 -1.09 -26.76
C TYR A 219 14.89 -1.14 -27.01
N THR A 220 15.32 -1.70 -28.15
CA THR A 220 16.76 -1.86 -28.48
C THR A 220 17.44 -0.52 -28.79
N ARG A 221 16.73 0.45 -29.40
CA ARG A 221 17.28 1.80 -29.66
C ARG A 221 17.46 2.67 -28.41
N ARG A 222 16.69 2.43 -27.33
CA ARG A 222 16.87 3.16 -26.06
C ARG A 222 18.05 2.59 -25.26
N VAL A 223 18.29 1.29 -25.32
CA VAL A 223 19.43 0.64 -24.66
C VAL A 223 20.78 1.05 -25.28
N GLN A 224 20.82 1.31 -26.61
CA GLN A 224 22.06 1.78 -27.27
C GLN A 224 22.29 3.30 -27.21
N LYS A 225 21.29 4.12 -26.89
CA LYS A 225 21.46 5.60 -26.79
C LYS A 225 21.65 6.12 -25.36
N VAL A 226 21.51 5.25 -24.36
CA VAL A 226 21.77 5.55 -22.92
C VAL A 226 23.18 5.09 -22.49
N SER A 227 24.06 4.71 -23.42
CA SER A 227 25.50 4.52 -23.16
C SER A 227 26.24 5.86 -23.05
N GLY A 228 25.72 6.79 -22.25
CA GLY A 228 26.44 7.96 -21.76
C GLY A 228 27.07 7.60 -20.41
N GLY A 229 28.24 6.98 -20.44
CA GLY A 229 28.96 6.39 -19.30
C GLY A 229 29.48 7.37 -18.24
N LYS A 230 28.75 8.45 -17.91
CA LYS A 230 29.13 9.41 -16.86
C LYS A 230 28.13 9.43 -15.70
N VAL A 231 26.82 9.34 -15.99
CA VAL A 231 25.75 9.38 -14.97
C VAL A 231 25.60 8.03 -14.24
N VAL A 232 25.88 6.92 -14.91
CA VAL A 232 25.82 5.57 -14.31
C VAL A 232 26.93 5.37 -13.28
N GLU A 233 28.11 5.95 -13.54
CA GLU A 233 29.28 5.81 -12.69
C GLU A 233 29.15 6.66 -11.41
N GLU A 234 28.66 7.90 -11.53
CA GLU A 234 28.36 8.78 -10.39
C GLU A 234 27.28 8.20 -9.46
N ASN A 235 26.20 7.62 -10.03
CA ASN A 235 25.17 6.95 -9.23
C ASN A 235 25.66 5.66 -8.55
N ALA A 236 26.55 4.90 -9.20
CA ALA A 236 27.13 3.70 -8.61
C ALA A 236 28.09 4.03 -7.45
N ILE A 237 28.84 5.14 -7.55
CA ILE A 237 29.68 5.64 -6.45
C ILE A 237 28.82 6.08 -5.27
N SER A 238 27.76 6.85 -5.52
CA SER A 238 26.81 7.29 -4.48
C SER A 238 26.15 6.12 -3.76
N LEU A 239 25.74 5.06 -4.48
CA LEU A 239 25.15 3.87 -3.87
C LEU A 239 26.16 3.06 -3.04
N LYS A 240 27.41 2.95 -3.50
CA LYS A 240 28.47 2.27 -2.74
C LYS A 240 28.80 3.01 -1.44
N GLU A 241 28.81 4.33 -1.45
CA GLU A 241 29.02 5.16 -0.26
C GLU A 241 27.88 5.05 0.75
N GLN A 242 26.63 5.04 0.26
CA GLN A 242 25.46 4.79 1.10
C GLN A 242 25.52 3.41 1.75
N LEU A 243 25.87 2.37 0.98
CA LEU A 243 25.99 1.01 1.48
C LEU A 243 27.12 0.88 2.52
N ALA A 244 28.28 1.49 2.28
CA ALA A 244 29.38 1.53 3.24
C ALA A 244 29.03 2.30 4.54
N THR A 245 28.15 3.30 4.45
CA THR A 245 27.65 4.05 5.61
C THR A 245 26.68 3.21 6.43
N MET A 246 25.77 2.50 5.76
CA MET A 246 24.85 1.56 6.43
C MET A 246 25.61 0.43 7.13
N SER A 247 26.62 -0.16 6.48
CA SER A 247 27.44 -1.22 7.09
C SER A 247 28.15 -0.76 8.37
N ARG A 248 28.71 0.46 8.38
CA ARG A 248 29.33 1.04 9.59
C ARG A 248 28.31 1.29 10.70
N ALA A 249 27.10 1.72 10.34
CA ALA A 249 26.02 1.94 11.31
C ALA A 249 25.57 0.61 11.95
N ILE A 250 25.43 -0.44 11.15
CA ILE A 250 25.11 -1.80 11.64
C ILE A 250 26.20 -2.28 12.60
N GLU A 251 27.47 -2.17 12.25
CA GLU A 251 28.57 -2.61 13.13
C GLU A 251 28.55 -1.86 14.48
N LYS A 252 28.26 -0.56 14.46
CA LYS A 252 28.15 0.25 15.68
C LYS A 252 26.98 -0.18 16.56
N LEU A 253 25.84 -0.51 15.95
CA LEU A 253 24.68 -1.05 16.67
C LEU A 253 24.99 -2.42 17.26
N THR A 254 25.62 -3.32 16.51
CA THR A 254 26.03 -4.65 16.99
C THR A 254 26.93 -4.55 18.23
N LYS A 255 27.97 -3.70 18.18
CA LYS A 255 28.86 -3.48 19.35
C LYS A 255 28.11 -2.89 20.55
N THR A 256 27.08 -2.09 20.30
CA THR A 256 26.25 -1.51 21.37
C THR A 256 25.38 -2.57 22.03
N VAL A 257 24.81 -3.48 21.25
CA VAL A 257 24.03 -4.63 21.75
C VAL A 257 24.93 -5.55 22.58
N GLU A 258 26.09 -5.94 22.05
CA GLU A 258 27.05 -6.80 22.78
C GLU A 258 27.49 -6.18 24.11
N LYS A 259 27.73 -4.86 24.13
CA LYS A 259 28.08 -4.14 25.37
C LYS A 259 26.94 -4.16 26.39
N LYS A 260 25.69 -4.00 25.95
CA LYS A 260 24.52 -4.07 26.83
C LYS A 260 24.30 -5.48 27.36
N ASP A 261 24.49 -6.50 26.53
CA ASP A 261 24.40 -7.90 26.98
C ASP A 261 25.44 -8.20 28.06
N LEU A 262 26.68 -7.72 27.90
CA LEU A 262 27.71 -7.88 28.93
C LEU A 262 27.36 -7.14 30.23
N GLN A 263 26.73 -5.97 30.15
CA GLN A 263 26.24 -5.25 31.33
C GLN A 263 25.12 -6.02 32.03
N ILE A 264 24.20 -6.62 31.28
CA ILE A 264 23.12 -7.45 31.83
C ILE A 264 23.71 -8.66 32.58
N VAL A 265 24.65 -9.38 31.96
CA VAL A 265 25.32 -10.53 32.60
C VAL A 265 26.03 -10.13 33.90
N ASN A 266 26.76 -9.00 33.89
CA ASN A 266 27.44 -8.51 35.09
C ASN A 266 26.46 -8.11 36.22
N LEU A 267 25.30 -7.54 35.88
CA LEU A 267 24.26 -7.22 36.84
C LEU A 267 23.63 -8.50 37.42
N MET A 268 23.37 -9.51 36.59
CA MET A 268 22.84 -10.80 37.06
C MET A 268 23.80 -11.47 38.05
N ASN A 269 25.10 -11.52 37.75
CA ASN A 269 26.10 -12.10 38.66
C ASN A 269 26.18 -11.35 40.01
N LYS A 270 26.03 -10.02 40.02
CA LYS A 270 26.00 -9.22 41.27
C LYS A 270 24.74 -9.45 42.10
N LEU A 271 23.62 -9.71 41.45
CA LEU A 271 22.36 -10.04 42.14
C LEU A 271 22.45 -11.43 42.79
N GLU A 272 23.05 -12.40 42.09
CA GLU A 272 23.29 -13.74 42.65
C GLU A 272 24.27 -13.71 43.84
N SER A 273 25.35 -12.92 43.76
CA SER A 273 26.30 -12.80 44.87
C SER A 273 25.68 -12.15 46.11
N LYS A 274 24.81 -11.15 45.94
CA LYS A 274 24.07 -10.52 47.06
C LYS A 274 23.07 -11.47 47.72
N LYS A 275 22.41 -12.32 46.92
CA LYS A 275 21.47 -13.33 47.42
C LYS A 275 22.17 -14.42 48.25
N GLY A 276 23.44 -14.72 47.93
CA GLY A 276 24.28 -15.63 48.70
C GLY A 276 24.81 -15.07 50.02
N GLU A 277 24.89 -13.74 50.17
CA GLU A 277 25.31 -13.07 51.41
C GLU A 277 24.14 -12.90 52.39
N GLU A 278 22.92 -12.62 51.91
CA GLU A 278 21.70 -12.58 52.76
C GLU A 278 21.30 -13.96 53.30
N SER A 279 21.75 -15.04 52.68
CA SER A 279 21.51 -16.43 53.12
C SER A 279 22.49 -16.92 54.19
N LYS A 280 23.49 -16.11 54.60
CA LYS A 280 24.51 -16.48 55.60
C LYS A 280 24.40 -15.75 56.94
N SER A 281 23.39 -14.89 57.13
CA SER A 281 23.16 -14.18 58.40
C SER A 281 21.74 -14.35 58.97
N GLY A 282 20.98 -15.33 58.50
CA GLY A 282 19.70 -15.70 59.10
C GLY A 282 19.88 -16.94 59.96
N ASP A 283 19.73 -16.77 61.27
CA ASP A 283 19.76 -17.85 62.25
C ASP A 283 18.87 -19.02 61.80
N MET A 284 19.48 -20.19 61.90
CA MET A 284 18.90 -21.51 61.73
C MET A 284 17.98 -21.76 62.92
N ASP A 285 16.68 -21.78 62.69
CA ASP A 285 15.63 -22.53 63.41
C ASP A 285 14.27 -21.87 63.06
N ASP A 286 13.26 -22.67 62.71
CA ASP A 286 11.81 -22.34 62.52
C ASP A 286 11.20 -22.36 61.10
N ALA A 287 11.96 -22.60 60.02
CA ALA A 287 11.36 -22.61 58.66
C ALA A 287 11.05 -24.01 58.08
N ASP A 288 11.32 -25.11 58.80
CA ASP A 288 11.12 -26.48 58.29
C ASP A 288 9.70 -27.05 58.57
N GLU A 289 8.88 -26.33 59.34
CA GLU A 289 7.53 -26.79 59.73
C GLU A 289 6.38 -26.21 58.87
N ALA A 290 6.65 -25.18 58.06
CA ALA A 290 5.64 -24.55 57.21
C ALA A 290 5.47 -25.22 55.82
N LEU A 291 6.38 -26.10 55.39
CA LEU A 291 6.38 -26.69 54.04
C LEU A 291 5.77 -28.10 53.94
N LYS A 292 5.27 -28.67 55.04
CA LYS A 292 4.66 -30.02 55.05
C LYS A 292 3.14 -30.08 54.87
N GLN A 293 2.42 -28.96 54.80
CA GLN A 293 0.93 -28.97 54.74
C GLN A 293 0.28 -28.57 53.40
N ALA A 294 1.03 -28.30 52.33
CA ALA A 294 0.44 -27.77 51.09
C ALA A 294 0.51 -28.69 49.85
N ASN A 295 0.78 -29.99 50.01
CA ASN A 295 0.94 -30.89 48.85
C ASN A 295 0.14 -32.19 48.97
N THR A 296 -1.16 -32.11 48.73
CA THR A 296 -1.95 -33.19 48.11
C THR A 296 -3.07 -32.58 47.27
N ASN A 297 -2.84 -32.45 45.96
CA ASN A 297 -3.79 -32.84 44.92
C ASN A 297 -3.11 -32.76 43.54
N GLU A 298 -3.44 -33.74 42.71
CA GLU A 298 -2.72 -34.21 41.53
C GLU A 298 -2.79 -33.31 40.28
N HIS A 299 -1.75 -33.47 39.45
CA HIS A 299 -1.35 -33.00 38.09
C HIS A 299 -2.43 -32.77 36.99
N PRO A 300 -2.14 -32.16 35.78
CA PRO A 300 -0.83 -32.14 35.08
C PRO A 300 -0.30 -30.81 34.50
N ASP A 301 1.04 -30.73 34.56
CA ASP A 301 2.00 -30.22 33.58
C ASP A 301 1.92 -28.75 33.08
N ALA A 302 2.68 -27.89 33.76
CA ALA A 302 3.12 -26.59 33.24
C ALA A 302 4.62 -26.41 33.55
N SER A 303 5.49 -26.98 32.71
CA SER A 303 6.92 -26.65 32.72
C SER A 303 7.19 -25.47 31.77
N THR A 304 7.12 -24.27 32.32
CA THR A 304 7.73 -23.08 31.72
C THR A 304 9.11 -22.89 32.33
N SER A 305 10.17 -23.08 31.55
CA SER A 305 11.51 -22.56 31.87
C SER A 305 12.20 -22.20 30.56
N GLY A 306 12.20 -20.91 30.26
CA GLY A 306 12.72 -20.29 29.05
C GLY A 306 14.17 -20.68 28.77
N LYS A 307 14.35 -21.45 27.71
CA LYS A 307 15.61 -21.51 26.97
C LYS A 307 15.49 -20.52 25.82
N TYR A 308 16.00 -19.30 25.98
CA TYR A 308 16.18 -18.39 24.86
C TYR A 308 17.22 -18.99 23.92
N LYS A 309 16.70 -19.57 22.83
CA LYS A 309 17.42 -20.23 21.76
C LYS A 309 17.94 -19.15 20.79
N ILE A 310 19.13 -18.59 21.06
CA ILE A 310 19.87 -17.77 20.09
C ILE A 310 20.99 -18.63 19.51
N LYS A 311 20.61 -19.55 18.63
CA LYS A 311 21.52 -20.25 17.72
C LYS A 311 20.77 -20.52 16.43
N GLU A 312 20.53 -19.48 15.62
CA GLU A 312 20.21 -19.62 14.18
C GLU A 312 20.04 -18.27 13.48
N THR A 313 21.06 -17.40 13.53
CA THR A 313 21.09 -16.20 12.65
C THR A 313 22.43 -15.93 12.00
N LYS A 314 23.46 -16.74 12.29
CA LYS A 314 24.78 -16.61 11.63
C LYS A 314 24.94 -17.43 10.34
N SER A 315 24.06 -18.40 10.05
CA SER A 315 24.24 -19.31 8.89
C SER A 315 23.62 -18.81 7.58
N ILE A 316 22.60 -17.95 7.63
CA ILE A 316 21.82 -17.60 6.43
C ILE A 316 22.42 -16.43 5.64
N PHE A 317 23.23 -15.57 6.26
CA PHE A 317 23.73 -14.36 5.58
C PHE A 317 25.09 -14.51 4.89
N VAL A 318 25.87 -15.56 5.19
CA VAL A 318 27.17 -15.81 4.53
C VAL A 318 26.99 -16.54 3.19
N ALA A 319 25.83 -17.17 2.94
CA ALA A 319 25.55 -17.89 1.70
C ALA A 319 25.08 -17.01 0.52
N SER A 320 24.71 -15.73 0.77
CA SER A 320 24.14 -14.84 -0.26
C SER A 320 25.13 -13.82 -0.85
N LEU A 321 26.43 -13.95 -0.55
CA LEU A 321 27.48 -13.05 -1.04
C LEU A 321 28.52 -13.75 -1.95
N SER A 322 28.19 -14.89 -2.55
CA SER A 322 29.10 -15.59 -3.48
C SER A 322 28.45 -16.16 -4.76
N ILE A 323 27.32 -15.63 -5.21
CA ILE A 323 26.82 -15.84 -6.58
C ILE A 323 26.29 -14.51 -7.12
#